data_AF-A0A7S1UN51-F1
#
_entry.id   AF-A0A7S1UN51-F1
#
_cell.length_a   1.000
_cell.length_b   1.000
_cell.length_c   1.000
_cell.angle_alpha   90.00
_cell.angle_beta   90.00
_cell.angle_gamma   90.00
#
_symmetry.space_group_name_H-M   'P 1'
#
loop_
_entity.id
_entity.type
_entity.pdbx_description
1 polymer ?
#
loop_
_entity_poly.entity_id
_entity_poly.type
_entity_poly.pdbx_seq_one_letter_code
_entity_poly.pdbx_strand_id
1 'polypeptide(L)'
;MEEDCSVDWNRQAFNFELVDPTDTKYHLVSSTGGCADLSVEGSIVGTPIVEGTCAGTESQEWWLTGIPGQVQIRSVSLDLCMTATGTANSVVLLQECESVAASTIWTVDVKVLLTELE
;
A
#
# COMPACT_ATOMS: atom_id res chain seq x y z
N MET A 1 -20.75 -27.29 -3.42
CA MET A 1 -20.09 -26.89 -4.67
C MET A 1 -19.68 -25.45 -4.43
N GLU A 2 -18.52 -25.29 -3.79
CA GLU A 2 -18.01 -24.03 -3.28
C GLU A 2 -17.23 -23.32 -4.38
N GLU A 3 -17.74 -22.18 -4.82
CA GLU A 3 -17.05 -21.25 -5.70
C GLU A 3 -17.49 -19.84 -5.26
N ASP A 4 -16.72 -19.18 -4.39
CA ASP A 4 -16.34 -17.79 -4.67
C ASP A 4 -15.06 -17.39 -3.92
N CYS A 5 -13.95 -18.01 -4.33
CA CYS A 5 -12.63 -17.39 -4.23
C CYS A 5 -12.34 -16.67 -5.56
N SER A 6 -13.22 -15.78 -6.04
CA SER A 6 -12.88 -14.84 -7.10
C SER A 6 -11.94 -13.77 -6.53
N VAL A 7 -10.72 -14.21 -6.26
CA VAL A 7 -9.53 -13.38 -6.24
C VAL A 7 -9.30 -13.04 -7.70
N ASP A 8 -9.75 -11.86 -8.11
CA ASP A 8 -9.49 -11.35 -9.45
C ASP A 8 -7.98 -11.10 -9.55
N TRP A 9 -7.25 -12.08 -10.08
CA TRP A 9 -5.79 -12.11 -10.25
C TRP A 9 -5.24 -10.93 -11.09
N ASN A 10 -6.12 -10.06 -11.61
CA ASN A 10 -5.78 -8.85 -12.35
C ASN A 10 -5.76 -7.57 -11.50
N ARG A 11 -5.95 -7.67 -10.19
CA ARG A 11 -5.87 -6.52 -9.28
C ARG A 11 -4.77 -6.75 -8.25
N GLN A 12 -3.73 -5.91 -8.27
CA GLN A 12 -2.78 -5.78 -7.18
C GLN A 12 -3.56 -5.26 -5.96
N ALA A 13 -4.03 -6.18 -5.11
CA ALA A 13 -4.84 -5.87 -3.94
C ALA A 13 -3.99 -6.03 -2.67
N PHE A 14 -4.01 -4.99 -1.84
CA PHE A 14 -3.46 -5.02 -0.50
C PHE A 14 -4.58 -4.85 0.51
N ASN A 15 -4.54 -5.63 1.58
CA ASN A 15 -5.29 -5.38 2.80
C ASN A 15 -4.56 -4.31 3.60
N PHE A 16 -5.30 -3.30 4.06
CA PHE A 16 -4.77 -2.32 5.02
C PHE A 16 -4.98 -2.87 6.43
N GLU A 17 -3.89 -3.32 7.06
CA GLU A 17 -3.90 -3.79 8.44
C GLU A 17 -3.44 -2.67 9.36
N LEU A 18 -4.28 -2.29 10.33
CA LEU A 18 -3.99 -1.22 11.27
C LEU A 18 -2.89 -1.65 12.25
N VAL A 19 -1.80 -0.90 12.29
CA VAL A 19 -0.66 -1.13 13.21
C VAL A 19 -0.88 -0.40 14.53
N ASP A 20 -1.17 0.90 14.45
CA ASP A 20 -1.45 1.74 15.61
C ASP A 20 -2.73 2.57 15.38
N PRO A 21 -3.79 2.37 16.16
CA PRO A 21 -5.04 3.12 16.03
C PRO A 21 -4.93 4.59 16.43
N THR A 22 -3.87 4.98 17.13
CA THR A 22 -3.67 6.36 17.62
C THR A 22 -2.87 7.22 16.64
N ASP A 23 -2.00 6.60 15.83
CA ASP A 23 -1.14 7.27 14.84
C ASP A 23 -1.53 6.94 13.38
N THR A 24 -2.60 6.15 13.19
CA THR A 24 -3.16 5.78 11.88
C THR A 24 -2.10 5.22 10.92
N LYS A 25 -1.26 4.33 11.45
CA LYS A 25 -0.25 3.59 10.70
C LYS A 25 -0.81 2.26 10.21
N TYR A 26 -0.45 1.87 9.00
CA TYR A 26 -0.92 0.64 8.38
C TYR A 26 0.23 -0.19 7.83
N HIS A 27 0.06 -1.51 7.89
CA HIS A 27 0.74 -2.43 6.98
C HIS A 27 -0.14 -2.64 5.75
N LEU A 28 0.49 -2.68 4.57
CA LEU A 28 -0.17 -3.06 3.33
C LEU A 28 0.19 -4.51 3.05
N VAL A 29 -0.74 -5.42 3.32
CA VAL A 29 -0.53 -6.87 3.23
C VAL A 29 -1.10 -7.40 1.92
N SER A 30 -0.26 -8.03 1.10
CA SER A 30 -0.67 -8.64 -0.16
C SER A 30 -1.55 -9.87 0.07
N SER A 31 -2.19 -10.36 -1.00
CA SER A 31 -2.91 -11.64 -0.96
C SER A 31 -2.03 -12.86 -0.67
N THR A 32 -0.71 -12.74 -0.87
CA THR A 32 0.29 -13.77 -0.57
C THR A 32 0.78 -13.72 0.88
N GLY A 33 0.33 -12.72 1.67
CA GLY A 33 0.67 -12.55 3.08
C GLY A 33 1.98 -11.80 3.32
N GLY A 34 2.61 -11.28 2.27
CA GLY A 34 3.76 -10.39 2.39
C GLY A 34 3.34 -8.93 2.60
N CYS A 35 4.23 -8.13 3.15
CA CYS A 35 4.01 -6.71 3.42
C CYS A 35 4.71 -5.86 2.35
N ALA A 36 4.12 -4.73 1.98
CA ALA A 36 4.81 -3.69 1.22
C ALA A 36 5.99 -3.16 2.06
N ASP A 37 7.20 -3.37 1.55
CA ASP A 37 8.45 -3.15 2.25
C ASP A 37 9.42 -2.36 1.36
N LEU A 38 10.28 -1.55 1.98
CA LEU A 38 11.36 -0.89 1.27
C LEU A 38 12.45 -1.90 0.96
N SER A 39 12.76 -2.09 -0.32
CA SER A 39 13.74 -3.10 -0.81
C SER A 39 15.16 -2.93 -0.26
N VAL A 40 15.45 -1.79 0.36
CA VAL A 40 16.70 -1.47 1.02
C VAL A 40 16.34 -0.54 2.19
N GLU A 41 17.10 -0.56 3.29
CA GLU A 41 17.02 0.46 4.35
C GLU A 41 17.52 1.86 3.87
N GLY A 42 17.33 2.16 2.59
CA GLY A 42 17.86 3.31 1.86
C GLY A 42 16.92 4.51 1.90
N SER A 43 17.47 5.61 2.40
CA SER A 43 16.75 6.77 2.93
C SER A 43 16.40 7.86 1.92
N ILE A 44 16.17 7.50 0.65
CA ILE A 44 16.13 8.49 -0.45
C ILE A 44 14.99 8.25 -1.46
N VAL A 45 14.76 9.28 -2.28
CA VAL A 45 13.96 9.20 -3.50
C VAL A 45 14.47 8.11 -4.43
N GLY A 46 13.54 7.35 -5.02
CA GLY A 46 13.82 6.25 -5.93
C GLY A 46 13.86 4.88 -5.26
N THR A 47 13.76 4.79 -3.92
CA THR A 47 13.73 3.52 -3.20
C THR A 47 12.57 2.64 -3.68
N PRO A 48 12.82 1.44 -4.23
CA PRO A 48 11.77 0.53 -4.66
C PRO A 48 11.00 -0.06 -3.49
N ILE A 49 9.70 -0.21 -3.68
CA ILE A 49 8.80 -0.93 -2.78
C ILE A 49 8.64 -2.34 -3.32
N VAL A 50 8.89 -3.32 -2.47
CA VAL A 50 8.82 -4.75 -2.78
C VAL A 50 7.91 -5.46 -1.80
N GLU A 51 7.59 -6.71 -2.09
CA GLU A 51 6.94 -7.58 -1.12
C GLU A 51 8.00 -8.24 -0.23
N GLY A 52 7.94 -7.95 1.07
CA GLY A 52 8.80 -8.51 2.10
C GLY A 52 8.03 -9.34 3.13
N THR A 53 8.75 -10.12 3.94
CA THR A 53 8.15 -10.77 5.11
C THR A 53 7.69 -9.71 6.10
N CYS A 54 6.44 -9.75 6.55
CA CYS A 54 5.91 -8.84 7.56
C CYS A 54 6.69 -8.96 8.89
N ALA A 55 7.63 -8.06 9.10
CA ALA A 55 8.55 -8.01 10.25
C ALA A 55 8.16 -6.95 11.28
N GLY A 56 7.22 -6.05 10.95
CA GLY A 56 6.77 -4.97 11.84
C GLY A 56 7.82 -3.89 12.03
N THR A 57 8.62 -3.63 11.00
CA THR A 57 9.63 -2.56 10.96
C THR A 57 9.03 -1.29 10.37
N GLU A 58 9.59 -0.12 10.69
CA GLU A 58 9.14 1.17 10.11
C GLU A 58 9.31 1.24 8.57
N SER A 59 10.06 0.32 7.95
CA SER A 59 10.13 0.17 6.49
C SER A 59 8.85 -0.41 5.89
N GLN A 60 7.99 -1.01 6.72
CA GLN A 60 6.73 -1.65 6.32
C GLN A 60 5.49 -0.88 6.79
N GLU A 61 5.70 0.24 7.49
CA GLU A 61 4.63 1.08 8.01
C GLU A 61 4.34 2.26 7.08
N TRP A 62 3.05 2.53 6.89
CA TRP A 62 2.55 3.52 5.93
C TRP A 62 1.47 4.39 6.57
N TRP A 63 1.57 5.70 6.37
CA TRP A 63 0.48 6.64 6.62
C TRP A 63 -0.43 6.74 5.40
N LEU A 64 -1.74 6.83 5.65
CA LEU A 64 -2.75 7.09 4.63
C LEU A 64 -3.34 8.48 4.86
N THR A 65 -3.03 9.42 3.97
CA THR A 65 -3.65 10.76 4.00
C THR A 65 -4.82 10.79 3.03
N GLY A 66 -6.03 10.94 3.57
CA GLY A 66 -7.25 11.04 2.78
C GLY A 66 -7.31 12.33 1.96
N ILE A 67 -7.57 12.18 0.67
CA ILE A 67 -7.94 13.24 -0.27
C ILE A 67 -9.35 12.90 -0.77
N PRO A 68 -10.22 13.84 -1.15
CA PRO A 68 -11.58 13.49 -1.59
C PRO A 68 -11.59 12.40 -2.68
N GLY A 69 -12.07 11.19 -2.31
CA GLY A 69 -12.14 10.00 -3.18
C GLY A 69 -10.82 9.27 -3.44
N GLN A 70 -9.71 9.69 -2.83
CA GLN A 70 -8.35 9.21 -3.10
C GLN A 70 -7.50 9.16 -1.82
N VAL A 71 -6.32 8.55 -1.88
CA VAL A 71 -5.37 8.54 -0.78
C VAL A 71 -3.97 8.86 -1.27
N GLN A 72 -3.18 9.53 -0.44
CA GLN A 72 -1.74 9.59 -0.57
C GLN A 72 -1.14 8.62 0.45
N ILE A 73 -0.28 7.70 -0.02
CA ILE A 73 0.36 6.67 0.80
C ILE A 73 1.80 7.10 1.04
N ARG A 74 2.17 7.31 2.30
CA ARG A 74 3.46 7.87 2.70
C ARG A 74 4.21 6.93 3.63
N SER A 75 5.49 6.70 3.35
CA SER A 75 6.37 5.89 4.19
C SER A 75 6.54 6.52 5.57
N VAL A 76 6.41 5.71 6.62
CA VAL A 76 6.67 6.16 8.00
C VAL A 76 8.13 6.49 8.22
N SER A 77 9.02 5.62 7.75
CA SER A 77 10.47 5.76 7.95
C SER A 77 11.08 6.93 7.19
N LEU A 78 10.55 7.29 6.01
CA LEU A 78 11.22 8.24 5.09
C LEU A 78 10.42 9.50 4.77
N ASP A 79 9.14 9.59 5.15
CA ASP A 79 8.27 10.73 4.82
C ASP A 79 8.14 11.00 3.29
N LEU A 80 8.35 9.96 2.48
CA LEU A 80 8.23 9.98 1.02
C LEU A 80 6.99 9.21 0.55
N CYS A 81 6.49 9.55 -0.63
CA CYS A 81 5.24 9.04 -1.15
C CYS A 81 5.41 7.87 -2.12
N MET A 82 4.56 6.86 -1.96
CA MET A 82 4.43 5.75 -2.88
C MET A 82 4.00 6.25 -4.25
N THR A 83 4.82 5.97 -5.26
CA THR A 83 4.67 6.56 -6.60
C THR A 83 4.72 5.49 -7.68
N ALA A 84 3.72 5.47 -8.55
CA ALA A 84 3.73 4.68 -9.77
C ALA A 84 4.58 5.38 -10.85
N THR A 85 5.60 4.69 -11.40
CA THR A 85 6.55 5.30 -12.36
C THR A 85 6.24 5.05 -13.82
N GLY A 86 5.16 4.33 -14.13
CA GLY A 86 4.79 4.01 -15.49
C GLY A 86 3.38 3.42 -15.58
N THR A 87 3.00 3.02 -16.78
CA THR A 87 1.60 2.66 -17.10
C THR A 87 1.33 1.16 -17.11
N ALA A 88 2.36 0.30 -17.07
CA ALA A 88 2.22 -1.16 -17.00
C ALA A 88 3.51 -1.82 -16.49
N ASN A 89 3.38 -2.87 -15.66
CA ASN A 89 4.49 -3.68 -15.14
C ASN A 89 5.68 -2.86 -14.60
N SER A 90 5.37 -1.68 -14.07
CA SER A 90 6.37 -0.71 -13.63
C SER A 90 6.62 -0.88 -12.13
N VAL A 91 7.81 -0.49 -11.70
CA VAL A 91 8.18 -0.51 -10.29
C VAL A 91 7.44 0.61 -9.56
N VAL A 92 6.91 0.29 -8.38
CA VAL A 92 6.45 1.30 -7.42
C VAL A 92 7.65 1.70 -6.57
N LEU A 93 7.89 3.01 -6.44
CA LEU A 93 9.01 3.52 -5.68
C LEU A 93 8.61 4.76 -4.86
N LEU A 94 9.50 5.20 -3.98
CA LEU A 94 9.31 6.41 -3.21
C LEU A 94 9.76 7.65 -4.01
N GLN A 95 8.95 8.70 -4.00
CA GLN A 95 9.32 10.04 -4.49
C GLN A 95 8.91 11.10 -3.48
N GLU A 96 9.32 12.34 -3.74
CA GLU A 96 8.79 13.48 -3.01
C GLU A 96 7.26 13.49 -3.10
N CYS A 97 6.61 13.86 -1.99
CA CYS A 97 5.16 13.92 -1.93
C CYS A 97 4.66 15.14 -2.71
N GLU A 98 4.28 14.91 -3.97
CA GLU A 98 3.61 15.92 -4.77
C GLU A 98 2.11 15.88 -4.49
N SER A 99 1.52 17.03 -4.13
CA SER A 99 0.12 17.14 -3.70
C SER A 99 -0.92 17.01 -4.82
N VAL A 100 -0.49 17.00 -6.09
CA VAL A 100 -1.38 17.02 -7.28
C VAL A 100 -0.92 16.13 -8.44
N ALA A 101 0.17 15.36 -8.30
CA ALA A 101 0.59 14.45 -9.36
C ALA A 101 -0.20 13.14 -9.29
N ALA A 102 -0.84 12.77 -10.39
CA ALA A 102 -1.64 11.54 -10.45
C ALA A 102 -0.82 10.27 -10.15
N SER A 103 0.52 10.33 -10.23
CA SER A 103 1.42 9.22 -9.92
C SER A 103 1.61 8.97 -8.42
N THR A 104 1.34 9.96 -7.56
CA THR A 104 1.50 9.87 -6.09
C THR A 104 0.16 9.73 -5.35
N ILE A 105 -0.96 9.80 -6.08
CA ILE A 105 -2.31 9.72 -5.56
C ILE A 105 -2.98 8.42 -6.03
N TRP A 106 -3.53 7.68 -5.07
CA TRP A 106 -4.06 6.33 -5.28
C TRP A 106 -5.58 6.32 -5.07
N THR A 107 -6.29 5.57 -5.90
CA THR A 107 -7.69 5.21 -5.64
C THR A 107 -7.74 3.93 -4.84
N VAL A 108 -8.49 3.93 -3.73
CA VAL A 108 -8.76 2.71 -2.95
C VAL A 108 -10.15 2.21 -3.33
N ASP A 109 -10.21 1.05 -3.96
CA ASP A 109 -11.47 0.34 -4.19
C ASP A 109 -11.73 -0.56 -2.96
N VAL A 110 -12.63 -0.11 -2.08
CA VAL A 110 -12.93 -0.85 -0.85
C VAL A 110 -13.82 -2.02 -1.20
N LYS A 111 -13.25 -3.23 -1.25
CA LYS A 111 -14.03 -4.46 -1.23
C LYS A 111 -14.52 -4.71 0.20
N VAL A 112 -15.72 -4.23 0.51
CA VAL A 112 -16.39 -4.60 1.76
C VAL A 112 -16.77 -6.08 1.65
N LEU A 113 -16.05 -6.94 2.35
CA LEU A 113 -16.45 -8.32 2.53
C LEU A 113 -17.61 -8.32 3.53
N LEU A 114 -18.84 -8.38 3.00
CA LEU A 114 -20.01 -8.63 3.82
C LEU A 114 -19.88 -10.06 4.35
N THR A 115 -19.55 -10.21 5.63
CA THR A 115 -19.76 -11.47 6.32
C THR A 115 -21.27 -11.64 6.48
N GLU A 116 -21.87 -12.53 5.70
CA GLU A 116 -23.25 -12.94 5.93
C GLU A 116 -23.32 -13.56 7.34
N LEU A 117 -24.19 -13.01 8.18
CA LEU A 117 -24.55 -13.61 9.47
C LEU A 117 -25.44 -14.81 9.16
N GLU A 118 -24.90 -16.02 9.31
CA GLU A 118 -25.69 -17.25 9.42
C GLU A 118 -26.39 -17.34 10.78
#